data_AF-A0A829YKA3-F1
#
_entry.id   AF-A0A829YKA3-F1
#
_cell.length_a   1.000
_cell.length_b   1.000
_cell.length_c   1.000
_cell.angle_alpha   90.00
_cell.angle_beta   90.00
_cell.angle_gamma   90.00
#
_symmetry.space_group_name_H-M   'P 1'
#
loop_
_entity.id
_entity.type
_entity.pdbx_description
1 polymer ?
#
loop_
_entity_poly.entity_id
_entity_poly.type
_entity_poly.pdbx_seq_one_letter_code
_entity_poly.pdbx_strand_id
1 'polypeptide(L)'
;MDMNSADASKFHQLYGVHSPRMAYRRDDFIDYVLMLALCGGLVTVVYGLPSVMSIVGLALCVCLVGTFLLRHGWKLRTPVIVKRPQDVIYMLIYKLRNMTIPYFLAAALLLLENVLIHMTPEWPHHTELMRKIAIGLFYTHFIALTVYRTGSLISHLRLKEHVRGFLLQTHWKVALQRQPSVVLEIVHAYFTGLLAHVILIAPWYIVITHVQYSVVFLPIALLANFVIHASFMKVLNRWFYRDHWLGHNSELEFVYLHGPHHDAIPSGLIGVSGNGFLEGFARYTLGGPGIFYNPLLLFVFYSIDVKSDIDGHQFIPGVYPRIPKEFQDINQHSTHHYGNLTPYGVGMNLDQPQLSEELRRKYRFLPREMQHAIKLDEQLDGFKWDTPRYRRFVELYTKYVTDGDAARDK
;
A
#
# COMPACT_ATOMS: atom_id res chain seq x y z
N MET A 1 -8.60 26.66 -8.98
CA MET A 1 -9.79 25.78 -9.02
C MET A 1 -10.35 25.77 -7.62
N ASP A 2 -11.60 26.22 -7.47
CA ASP A 2 -12.28 26.32 -6.19
C ASP A 2 -12.24 24.96 -5.46
N MET A 3 -11.80 24.95 -4.21
CA MET A 3 -11.55 23.72 -3.45
C MET A 3 -12.85 23.02 -2.95
N ASN A 4 -14.02 23.59 -3.24
CA ASN A 4 -15.25 23.34 -2.48
C ASN A 4 -16.33 22.49 -3.17
N SER A 5 -16.09 21.92 -4.35
CA SER A 5 -16.99 20.89 -4.88
C SER A 5 -16.20 19.80 -5.61
N ALA A 6 -15.89 18.71 -4.91
CA ALA A 6 -15.46 17.48 -5.58
C ALA A 6 -16.63 16.94 -6.42
N ASP A 7 -16.40 16.78 -7.72
CA ASP A 7 -17.41 16.29 -8.66
C ASP A 7 -17.43 14.76 -8.65
N ALA A 8 -18.43 14.16 -7.99
CA ALA A 8 -18.61 12.72 -7.91
C ALA A 8 -18.67 12.05 -9.29
N SER A 9 -19.22 12.71 -10.31
CA SER A 9 -19.29 12.15 -11.66
C SER A 9 -17.90 11.89 -12.27
N LYS A 10 -16.88 12.65 -11.85
CA LYS A 10 -15.49 12.45 -12.24
C LYS A 10 -14.78 11.42 -11.38
N PHE A 11 -14.97 11.48 -10.06
CA PHE A 11 -14.29 10.59 -9.11
C PHE A 11 -14.85 9.16 -9.10
N HIS A 12 -16.13 8.99 -9.41
CA HIS A 12 -16.82 7.69 -9.46
C HIS A 12 -17.09 7.22 -10.89
N GLN A 13 -16.39 7.78 -11.88
CA GLN A 13 -16.53 7.34 -13.26
C GLN A 13 -16.10 5.87 -13.40
N LEU A 14 -16.95 5.02 -13.96
CA LEU A 14 -16.65 3.62 -14.25
C LEU A 14 -17.24 3.26 -15.62
N TYR A 15 -16.39 2.80 -16.54
CA TYR A 15 -16.78 2.31 -17.87
C TYR A 15 -17.34 0.89 -17.84
N GLY A 16 -16.93 0.09 -16.85
CA GLY A 16 -17.33 -1.30 -16.68
C GLY A 16 -18.52 -1.47 -15.72
N VAL A 17 -18.74 -2.71 -15.30
CA VAL A 17 -19.79 -3.04 -14.35
C VAL A 17 -19.39 -2.62 -12.94
N HIS A 18 -20.25 -1.85 -12.28
CA HIS A 18 -20.11 -1.54 -10.86
C HIS A 18 -20.30 -2.82 -10.04
N SER A 19 -19.24 -3.25 -9.35
CA SER A 19 -19.23 -4.48 -8.56
C SER A 19 -18.46 -4.25 -7.27
N PRO A 20 -19.14 -3.85 -6.19
CA PRO A 20 -18.52 -3.64 -4.90
C PRO A 20 -17.94 -4.94 -4.33
N ARG A 21 -16.68 -4.89 -3.89
CA ARG A 21 -15.95 -6.03 -3.34
C ARG A 21 -15.16 -5.60 -2.09
N MET A 22 -15.09 -6.49 -1.10
CA MET A 22 -14.33 -6.30 0.15
C MET A 22 -13.52 -7.54 0.54
N ALA A 23 -13.81 -8.69 -0.06
CA ALA A 23 -13.18 -9.96 0.28
C ALA A 23 -13.15 -10.87 -0.94
N TYR A 24 -12.17 -11.77 -0.93
CA TYR A 24 -12.17 -12.93 -1.81
C TYR A 24 -13.27 -13.93 -1.44
N ARG A 25 -13.63 -14.73 -2.42
CA ARG A 25 -14.61 -15.80 -2.38
C ARG A 25 -13.97 -17.04 -3.00
N ARG A 26 -14.52 -18.21 -2.68
CA ARG A 26 -14.06 -19.48 -3.26
C ARG A 26 -14.05 -19.51 -4.79
N ASP A 27 -14.92 -18.74 -5.45
CA ASP A 27 -15.02 -18.67 -6.91
C ASP A 27 -14.06 -17.67 -7.56
N ASP A 28 -13.24 -16.94 -6.78
CA ASP A 28 -12.14 -16.14 -7.30
C ASP A 28 -10.82 -16.94 -7.39
N PHE A 29 -10.82 -18.23 -7.02
CA PHE A 29 -9.60 -19.05 -6.94
C PHE A 29 -8.77 -19.05 -8.22
N ILE A 30 -9.41 -19.21 -9.38
CA ILE A 30 -8.69 -19.25 -10.66
C ILE A 30 -8.11 -17.88 -11.00
N ASP A 31 -8.85 -16.79 -10.78
CA ASP A 31 -8.33 -15.44 -10.96
C ASP A 31 -7.15 -15.15 -10.01
N TYR A 32 -7.22 -15.61 -8.75
CA TYR A 32 -6.15 -15.47 -7.78
C TYR A 32 -4.87 -16.21 -8.20
N VAL A 33 -5.01 -17.45 -8.71
CA VAL A 33 -3.88 -18.23 -9.27
C VAL A 33 -3.29 -17.53 -10.50
N LEU A 34 -4.13 -16.99 -11.39
CA LEU A 34 -3.66 -16.23 -12.56
C LEU A 34 -2.92 -14.97 -12.15
N MET A 35 -3.44 -14.22 -11.17
CA MET A 35 -2.75 -13.05 -10.61
C MET A 35 -1.38 -13.43 -10.02
N LEU A 36 -1.28 -14.54 -9.27
CA LEU A 36 -0.02 -15.02 -8.74
C LEU A 36 0.94 -15.50 -9.84
N ALA A 37 0.44 -16.11 -10.91
CA ALA A 37 1.24 -16.46 -12.07
C ALA A 37 1.82 -15.20 -12.77
N LEU A 38 1.02 -14.13 -12.90
CA LEU A 38 1.49 -12.83 -13.39
C LEU A 38 2.55 -12.22 -12.47
N CYS A 39 2.38 -12.31 -11.14
CA CYS A 39 3.40 -11.89 -10.18
C CYS A 39 4.69 -12.71 -10.33
N GLY A 40 4.59 -14.03 -10.47
CA GLY A 40 5.73 -14.92 -10.70
C GLY A 40 6.48 -14.62 -11.99
N GLY A 41 5.75 -14.36 -13.07
CA GLY A 41 6.31 -13.91 -14.34
C GLY A 41 7.02 -12.55 -14.20
N LEU A 42 6.39 -11.59 -13.52
CA LEU A 42 6.95 -10.27 -13.28
C LEU A 42 8.27 -10.33 -12.50
N VAL A 43 8.33 -11.04 -11.37
CA VAL A 43 9.58 -11.14 -10.59
C VAL A 43 10.70 -11.82 -11.38
N THR A 44 10.34 -12.83 -12.17
CA THR A 44 11.28 -13.55 -13.03
C THR A 44 11.88 -12.64 -14.11
N VAL A 45 11.04 -11.83 -14.77
CA VAL A 45 11.47 -10.91 -15.82
C VAL A 45 12.28 -9.75 -15.26
N VAL A 46 11.86 -9.18 -14.13
CA VAL A 46 12.50 -7.98 -13.56
C VAL A 46 13.82 -8.30 -12.88
N TYR A 47 13.87 -9.35 -12.05
CA TYR A 47 15.05 -9.65 -11.24
C TYR A 47 15.93 -10.76 -11.83
N GLY A 48 15.42 -11.54 -12.78
CA GLY A 48 16.09 -12.72 -13.35
C GLY A 48 15.97 -13.96 -12.46
N LEU A 49 15.84 -15.15 -13.07
CA LEU A 49 15.63 -16.42 -12.34
C LEU A 49 16.64 -16.70 -11.21
N PRO A 50 17.96 -16.46 -11.37
CA PRO A 50 18.92 -16.76 -10.32
C PRO A 50 18.89 -15.77 -9.14
N SER A 51 18.20 -14.64 -9.27
CA SER A 51 18.14 -13.64 -8.21
C SER A 51 17.37 -14.15 -7.00
N VAL A 52 17.90 -13.86 -5.81
CA VAL A 52 17.22 -14.16 -4.53
C VAL A 52 15.81 -13.56 -4.49
N MET A 53 15.61 -12.39 -5.10
CA MET A 53 14.29 -11.74 -5.17
C MET A 53 13.28 -12.57 -5.97
N SER A 54 13.69 -13.17 -7.10
CA SER A 54 12.86 -14.07 -7.90
C SER A 54 12.53 -15.35 -7.15
N ILE A 55 13.54 -15.98 -6.53
CA ILE A 55 13.37 -17.23 -5.78
C ILE A 55 12.37 -17.02 -4.63
N VAL A 56 12.55 -15.95 -3.85
CA VAL A 56 11.64 -15.58 -2.76
C VAL A 56 10.24 -15.27 -3.31
N GLY A 57 10.13 -14.45 -4.36
CA GLY A 57 8.85 -14.11 -4.97
C GLY A 57 8.06 -15.32 -5.49
N LEU A 58 8.73 -16.24 -6.18
CA LEU A 58 8.13 -17.48 -6.69
C LEU A 58 7.69 -18.41 -5.56
N ALA A 59 8.52 -18.59 -4.53
CA ALA A 59 8.16 -19.38 -3.36
C ALA A 59 6.94 -18.81 -2.63
N LEU A 60 6.87 -17.49 -2.46
CA LEU A 60 5.71 -16.82 -1.87
C LEU A 60 4.45 -16.99 -2.71
N CYS A 61 4.55 -16.94 -4.04
CA CYS A 61 3.41 -17.23 -4.92
C CYS A 61 2.85 -18.63 -4.65
N VAL A 62 3.70 -19.66 -4.55
CA VAL A 62 3.27 -21.04 -4.25
C VAL A 62 2.61 -21.13 -2.87
N CYS A 63 3.21 -20.51 -1.84
CA CYS A 63 2.64 -20.46 -0.49
C CYS A 63 1.25 -19.82 -0.48
N LEU A 64 1.06 -18.75 -1.26
CA LEU A 64 -0.21 -18.03 -1.32
C LEU A 64 -1.31 -18.82 -2.02
N VAL A 65 -1.00 -19.64 -3.02
CA VAL A 65 -1.98 -20.61 -3.57
C VAL A 65 -2.45 -21.57 -2.48
N GLY A 66 -1.51 -22.14 -1.71
CA GLY A 66 -1.83 -23.06 -0.62
C GLY A 66 -2.68 -22.42 0.47
N THR A 67 -2.31 -21.21 0.92
CA THR A 67 -3.08 -20.50 1.95
C THR A 67 -4.46 -20.06 1.46
N PHE A 68 -4.62 -19.67 0.20
CA PHE A 68 -5.94 -19.36 -0.37
C PHE A 68 -6.86 -20.58 -0.32
N LEU A 69 -6.37 -21.76 -0.73
CA LEU A 69 -7.13 -23.01 -0.68
C LEU A 69 -7.59 -23.35 0.75
N LEU A 70 -6.71 -23.17 1.73
CA LEU A 70 -7.04 -23.43 3.13
C LEU A 70 -8.03 -22.42 3.72
N ARG A 71 -7.97 -21.14 3.30
CA ARG A 71 -8.79 -20.05 3.87
C ARG A 71 -10.16 -19.93 3.19
N HIS A 72 -10.18 -19.98 1.87
CA HIS A 72 -11.36 -19.69 1.06
C HIS A 72 -11.95 -20.93 0.37
N GLY A 73 -11.16 -22.00 0.22
CA GLY A 73 -11.50 -23.13 -0.64
C GLY A 73 -11.37 -22.77 -2.11
N TRP A 74 -11.98 -23.58 -2.98
CA TRP A 74 -11.94 -23.36 -4.42
C TRP A 74 -13.27 -23.68 -5.08
N LYS A 75 -13.51 -23.02 -6.22
CA LYS A 75 -14.57 -23.33 -7.17
C LYS A 75 -14.11 -22.93 -8.56
N LEU A 76 -14.32 -23.82 -9.52
CA LEU A 76 -14.05 -23.49 -10.93
C LEU A 76 -15.10 -22.50 -11.43
N ARG A 77 -14.59 -21.42 -12.02
CA ARG A 77 -15.36 -20.37 -12.67
C ARG A 77 -14.50 -19.81 -13.80
N THR A 78 -15.15 -19.35 -14.87
CA THR A 78 -14.47 -18.59 -15.92
C THR A 78 -13.86 -17.31 -15.32
N PRO A 79 -12.54 -17.10 -15.46
CA PRO A 79 -11.86 -15.92 -14.94
C PRO A 79 -12.46 -14.61 -15.46
N VAL A 80 -12.42 -13.57 -14.64
CA VAL A 80 -12.90 -12.23 -14.98
C VAL A 80 -12.21 -11.70 -16.23
N ILE A 81 -10.90 -11.91 -16.35
CA ILE A 81 -10.11 -11.46 -17.52
C ILE A 81 -10.56 -12.11 -18.83
N VAL A 82 -11.12 -13.32 -18.78
CA VAL A 82 -11.64 -14.05 -19.96
C VAL A 82 -13.09 -13.66 -20.23
N LYS A 83 -13.90 -13.50 -19.18
CA LYS A 83 -15.32 -13.13 -19.29
C LYS A 83 -15.50 -11.68 -19.76
N ARG A 84 -14.61 -10.78 -19.35
CA ARG A 84 -14.65 -9.34 -19.64
C ARG A 84 -13.23 -8.81 -19.95
N PRO A 85 -12.63 -9.21 -21.08
CA PRO A 85 -11.28 -8.78 -21.43
C PRO A 85 -11.14 -7.25 -21.56
N GLN A 86 -12.22 -6.55 -21.92
CA GLN A 86 -12.25 -5.09 -21.99
C GLN A 86 -11.97 -4.40 -20.65
N ASP A 87 -12.23 -5.05 -19.51
CA ASP A 87 -11.96 -4.48 -18.19
C ASP A 87 -10.46 -4.23 -17.98
N VAL A 88 -9.58 -4.99 -18.65
CA VAL A 88 -8.12 -4.77 -18.62
C VAL A 88 -7.77 -3.43 -19.29
N ILE A 89 -8.43 -3.12 -20.41
CA ILE A 89 -8.25 -1.84 -21.11
C ILE A 89 -8.78 -0.71 -20.23
N TYR A 90 -9.94 -0.88 -19.60
CA TYR A 90 -10.50 0.11 -18.68
C TYR A 90 -9.58 0.37 -17.49
N MET A 91 -9.02 -0.67 -16.88
CA MET A 91 -8.02 -0.56 -15.81
C MET A 91 -6.83 0.30 -16.25
N LEU A 92 -6.26 0.04 -17.43
CA LEU A 92 -5.16 0.87 -17.97
C LEU A 92 -5.58 2.33 -18.18
N ILE A 93 -6.76 2.57 -18.77
CA ILE A 93 -7.31 3.93 -18.95
C ILE A 93 -7.47 4.62 -17.61
N TYR A 94 -7.97 3.94 -16.57
CA TYR A 94 -8.10 4.53 -15.25
C TYR A 94 -6.76 4.94 -14.67
N LYS A 95 -5.73 4.08 -14.74
CA LYS A 95 -4.40 4.43 -14.24
C LYS A 95 -3.81 5.62 -14.99
N LEU A 96 -3.92 5.65 -16.32
CA LEU A 96 -3.45 6.77 -17.16
C LEU A 96 -4.17 8.09 -16.82
N ARG A 97 -5.49 8.04 -16.64
CA ARG A 97 -6.30 9.23 -16.28
C ARG A 97 -6.04 9.70 -14.85
N ASN A 98 -5.52 8.85 -13.98
CA ASN A 98 -5.17 9.20 -12.62
C ASN A 98 -3.73 9.74 -12.49
N MET A 99 -2.94 9.77 -13.58
CA MET A 99 -1.58 10.34 -13.53
C MET A 99 -1.60 11.84 -13.20
N THR A 100 -0.58 12.30 -12.49
CA THR A 100 -0.50 13.67 -11.99
C THR A 100 0.68 14.43 -12.61
N ILE A 101 0.62 15.77 -12.65
CA ILE A 101 1.73 16.61 -13.15
C ILE A 101 3.09 16.27 -12.49
N PRO A 102 3.18 16.07 -11.15
CA PRO A 102 4.42 15.67 -10.49
C PRO A 102 5.08 14.41 -11.09
N TYR A 103 4.28 13.44 -11.57
CA TYR A 103 4.80 12.26 -12.25
C TYR A 103 5.60 12.64 -13.49
N PHE A 104 5.02 13.46 -14.37
CA PHE A 104 5.66 13.87 -15.63
C PHE A 104 6.88 14.75 -15.39
N LEU A 105 6.86 15.61 -14.36
CA LEU A 105 8.02 16.42 -13.98
C LEU A 105 9.19 15.54 -13.51
N ALA A 106 8.93 14.52 -12.70
CA ALA A 106 9.96 13.59 -12.23
C ALA A 106 10.57 12.80 -13.39
N ALA A 107 9.72 12.28 -14.29
CA ALA A 107 10.18 11.57 -15.48
C ALA A 107 11.03 12.48 -16.40
N ALA A 108 10.58 13.71 -16.65
CA ALA A 108 11.32 14.67 -17.47
C ALA A 108 12.66 15.06 -16.85
N LEU A 109 12.72 15.21 -15.52
CA LEU A 109 13.96 15.51 -14.80
C LEU A 109 14.98 14.37 -14.91
N LEU A 110 14.54 13.11 -14.72
CA LEU A 110 15.41 11.95 -14.88
C LEU A 110 15.92 11.81 -16.34
N LEU A 111 15.03 12.04 -17.31
CA LEU A 111 15.40 12.02 -18.72
C LEU A 111 16.43 13.13 -19.02
N LEU A 112 16.21 14.34 -18.54
CA LEU A 112 17.14 15.46 -18.68
C LEU A 112 18.51 15.12 -18.09
N GLU A 113 18.56 14.53 -16.89
CA GLU A 113 19.81 14.09 -16.27
C GLU A 113 20.58 13.11 -17.18
N ASN A 114 19.89 12.14 -17.80
CA ASN A 114 20.52 11.16 -18.68
C ASN A 114 20.98 11.78 -20.01
N VAL A 115 20.22 12.73 -20.56
CA VAL A 115 20.65 13.51 -21.74
C VAL A 115 21.90 14.31 -21.41
N LEU A 116 21.94 14.99 -20.27
CA LEU A 116 23.11 15.77 -19.87
C LEU A 116 24.33 14.88 -19.64
N ILE A 117 24.19 13.74 -18.97
CA ILE A 117 25.27 12.74 -18.82
C ILE A 117 25.82 12.33 -20.18
N HIS A 118 24.95 12.10 -21.16
CA HIS A 118 25.36 11.73 -22.52
C HIS A 118 26.07 12.87 -23.26
N MET A 119 25.63 14.12 -23.04
CA MET A 119 26.22 15.31 -23.68
C MET A 119 27.52 15.79 -23.03
N THR A 120 27.80 15.41 -21.77
CA THR A 120 29.00 15.83 -21.04
C THR A 120 29.86 14.64 -20.58
N PRO A 121 30.30 13.74 -21.48
CA PRO A 121 31.01 12.51 -21.10
C PRO A 121 32.32 12.77 -20.34
N GLU A 122 32.94 13.93 -20.57
CA GLU A 122 34.19 14.35 -19.90
C GLU A 122 33.99 14.77 -18.43
N TRP A 123 32.76 14.98 -17.99
CA TRP A 123 32.49 15.37 -16.61
C TRP A 123 32.57 14.16 -15.69
N PRO A 124 32.99 14.35 -14.42
CA PRO A 124 33.15 13.25 -13.47
C PRO A 124 31.78 12.77 -12.92
N HIS A 125 30.92 12.24 -13.79
CA HIS A 125 29.56 11.85 -13.42
C HIS A 125 29.52 10.68 -12.42
N HIS A 126 30.54 9.82 -12.40
CA HIS A 126 30.65 8.65 -11.52
C HIS A 126 29.39 7.77 -11.51
N THR A 127 28.82 7.49 -12.69
CA THR A 127 27.56 6.76 -12.85
C THR A 127 27.62 5.32 -12.29
N GLU A 128 28.77 4.65 -12.41
CA GLU A 128 28.98 3.31 -11.84
C GLU A 128 28.92 3.33 -10.29
N LEU A 129 29.49 4.36 -9.66
CA LEU A 129 29.40 4.53 -8.21
C LEU A 129 27.95 4.73 -7.78
N MET A 130 27.21 5.61 -8.48
CA MET A 130 25.80 5.84 -8.19
C MET A 130 24.95 4.58 -8.37
N ARG A 131 25.26 3.73 -9.36
CA ARG A 131 24.61 2.43 -9.56
C ARG A 131 24.87 1.48 -8.39
N LYS A 132 26.11 1.37 -7.92
CA LYS A 132 26.46 0.55 -6.73
C LYS A 132 25.73 1.04 -5.49
N ILE A 133 25.68 2.35 -5.27
CA ILE A 133 24.91 2.96 -4.18
C ILE A 133 23.42 2.63 -4.32
N ALA A 134 22.84 2.80 -5.50
CA ALA A 134 21.43 2.55 -5.76
C ALA A 134 21.03 1.10 -5.45
N ILE A 135 21.83 0.14 -5.91
CA ILE A 135 21.62 -1.29 -5.64
C ILE A 135 21.78 -1.59 -4.14
N GLY A 136 22.79 -1.02 -3.49
CA GLY A 136 22.99 -1.16 -2.05
C GLY A 136 21.80 -0.67 -1.24
N LEU A 137 21.26 0.51 -1.59
CA LEU A 137 20.08 1.10 -0.95
C LEU A 137 18.83 0.27 -1.20
N PHE A 138 18.64 -0.25 -2.41
CA PHE A 138 17.53 -1.14 -2.77
C PHE A 138 17.47 -2.38 -1.86
N TYR A 139 18.60 -3.10 -1.73
CA TYR A 139 18.64 -4.28 -0.86
C TYR A 139 18.57 -3.92 0.62
N THR A 140 19.19 -2.81 1.04
CA THR A 140 19.08 -2.31 2.43
C THR A 140 17.63 -2.03 2.80
N HIS A 141 16.88 -1.35 1.92
CA HIS A 141 15.45 -1.08 2.11
C HIS A 141 14.65 -2.38 2.27
N PHE A 142 14.83 -3.33 1.35
CA PHE A 142 14.12 -4.60 1.38
C PHE A 142 14.44 -5.41 2.65
N ILE A 143 15.72 -5.55 2.99
CA ILE A 143 16.18 -6.31 4.17
C ILE A 143 15.68 -5.66 5.45
N ALA A 144 15.88 -4.35 5.63
CA ALA A 144 15.52 -3.66 6.87
C ALA A 144 14.02 -3.75 7.16
N LEU A 145 13.17 -3.55 6.15
CA LEU A 145 11.72 -3.64 6.31
C LEU A 145 11.24 -5.10 6.40
N THR A 146 11.94 -6.05 5.79
CA THR A 146 11.65 -7.48 6.00
C THR A 146 11.96 -7.90 7.43
N VAL A 147 13.07 -7.43 8.00
CA VAL A 147 13.41 -7.65 9.42
C VAL A 147 12.35 -7.01 10.32
N TYR A 148 11.94 -5.77 10.01
CA TYR A 148 10.86 -5.08 10.72
C TYR A 148 9.55 -5.88 10.72
N ARG A 149 9.12 -6.33 9.54
CA ARG A 149 7.94 -7.18 9.34
C ARG A 149 8.06 -8.54 10.03
N THR A 150 9.25 -9.13 10.06
CA THR A 150 9.52 -10.38 10.78
C THR A 150 9.40 -10.18 12.29
N GLY A 151 9.85 -9.04 12.83
CA GLY A 151 9.62 -8.66 14.22
C GLY A 151 8.13 -8.57 14.57
N SER A 152 7.33 -7.97 13.68
CA SER A 152 5.86 -7.98 13.76
C SER A 152 5.32 -9.40 13.79
N LEU A 153 5.77 -10.28 12.90
CA LEU A 153 5.30 -11.67 12.80
C LEU A 153 5.52 -12.41 14.12
N ILE A 154 6.73 -12.33 14.66
CA ILE A 154 7.08 -12.95 15.94
C ILE A 154 6.20 -12.42 17.07
N SER A 155 5.96 -11.10 17.11
CA SER A 155 5.08 -10.50 18.12
C SER A 155 3.64 -11.01 18.02
N HIS A 156 3.10 -11.15 16.81
CA HIS A 156 1.74 -11.64 16.59
C HIS A 156 1.60 -13.11 16.96
N LEU A 157 2.59 -13.94 16.61
CA LEU A 157 2.58 -15.36 16.95
C LEU A 157 2.70 -15.60 18.46
N ARG A 158 3.50 -14.81 19.16
CA ARG A 158 3.61 -14.86 20.62
C ARG A 158 2.31 -14.44 21.31
N LEU A 159 1.65 -13.40 20.78
CA LEU A 159 0.39 -12.85 21.30
C LEU A 159 -0.84 -13.38 20.55
N LYS A 160 -0.77 -14.59 19.97
CA LYS A 160 -1.83 -15.12 19.09
C LYS A 160 -3.21 -15.18 19.73
N GLU A 161 -3.31 -15.46 21.03
CA GLU A 161 -4.60 -15.49 21.73
C GLU A 161 -5.20 -14.09 21.91
N HIS A 162 -4.34 -13.09 22.15
CA HIS A 162 -4.73 -11.68 22.19
C HIS A 162 -5.24 -11.22 20.82
N VAL A 163 -4.48 -11.54 19.76
CA VAL A 163 -4.86 -11.28 18.36
C VAL A 163 -6.23 -11.90 18.07
N ARG A 164 -6.40 -13.20 18.37
CA ARG A 164 -7.65 -13.92 18.17
C ARG A 164 -8.81 -13.29 18.95
N GLY A 165 -8.58 -12.96 20.21
CA GLY A 165 -9.57 -12.35 21.09
C GLY A 165 -10.11 -11.03 20.53
N PHE A 166 -9.21 -10.17 20.05
CA PHE A 166 -9.58 -8.90 19.42
C PHE A 166 -10.41 -9.15 18.15
N LEU A 167 -9.89 -9.97 17.22
CA LEU A 167 -10.53 -10.21 15.93
C LEU A 167 -11.93 -10.81 16.05
N LEU A 168 -12.17 -11.69 17.03
CA LEU A 168 -13.50 -12.26 17.32
C LEU A 168 -14.54 -11.23 17.77
N GLN A 169 -14.13 -10.03 18.20
CA GLN A 169 -15.01 -8.91 18.55
C GLN A 169 -15.23 -7.92 17.40
N THR A 170 -14.66 -8.21 16.23
CA THR A 170 -14.80 -7.41 15.01
C THR A 170 -15.55 -8.19 13.93
N HIS A 171 -15.66 -7.61 12.73
CA HIS A 171 -16.27 -8.26 11.56
C HIS A 171 -15.52 -9.52 11.11
N TRP A 172 -14.26 -9.69 11.54
CA TRP A 172 -13.44 -10.88 11.29
C TRP A 172 -13.91 -12.14 12.01
N LYS A 173 -14.86 -12.03 12.95
CA LYS A 173 -15.45 -13.17 13.66
C LYS A 173 -15.91 -14.28 12.70
N VAL A 174 -16.57 -13.92 11.60
CA VAL A 174 -17.10 -14.90 10.63
C VAL A 174 -15.98 -15.65 9.92
N ALA A 175 -14.90 -14.95 9.54
CA ALA A 175 -13.74 -15.58 8.90
C ALA A 175 -13.02 -16.54 9.86
N LEU A 176 -12.77 -16.10 11.10
CA LEU A 176 -12.14 -16.93 12.13
C LEU A 176 -13.00 -18.10 12.59
N GLN A 177 -14.33 -18.04 12.45
CA GLN A 177 -15.20 -19.18 12.72
C GLN A 177 -15.10 -20.26 11.62
N ARG A 178 -14.79 -19.87 10.37
CA ARG A 178 -14.59 -20.82 9.26
C ARG A 178 -13.21 -21.45 9.29
N GLN A 179 -12.20 -20.68 9.67
CA GLN A 179 -10.81 -21.13 9.81
C GLN A 179 -10.31 -20.76 11.22
N PRO A 180 -10.37 -21.69 12.20
CA PRO A 180 -10.13 -21.35 13.61
C PRO A 180 -8.67 -21.03 13.93
N SER A 181 -7.73 -21.36 13.04
CA SER A 181 -6.31 -21.12 13.24
C SER A 181 -5.93 -19.67 12.93
N VAL A 182 -5.88 -18.82 13.97
CA VAL A 182 -5.32 -17.46 13.86
C VAL A 182 -3.86 -17.47 13.41
N VAL A 183 -3.12 -18.56 13.66
CA VAL A 183 -1.72 -18.71 13.22
C VAL A 183 -1.64 -18.72 11.69
N LEU A 184 -2.58 -19.40 11.01
CA LEU A 184 -2.63 -19.42 9.55
C LEU A 184 -2.88 -18.02 8.99
N GLU A 185 -3.78 -17.25 9.60
CA GLU A 185 -4.07 -15.85 9.22
C GLU A 185 -2.84 -14.96 9.38
N ILE A 186 -2.13 -15.08 10.50
CA ILE A 186 -0.90 -14.33 10.78
C ILE A 186 0.20 -14.67 9.75
N VAL A 187 0.41 -15.96 9.47
CA VAL A 187 1.44 -16.40 8.51
C VAL A 187 1.06 -16.03 7.07
N HIS A 188 -0.21 -16.16 6.70
CA HIS A 188 -0.71 -15.69 5.41
C HIS A 188 -0.44 -14.18 5.25
N ALA A 189 -0.78 -13.36 6.25
CA ALA A 189 -0.56 -11.92 6.19
C ALA A 189 0.93 -11.56 6.00
N TYR A 190 1.83 -12.31 6.63
CA TYR A 190 3.27 -12.16 6.41
C TYR A 190 3.70 -12.51 4.99
N PHE A 191 3.23 -13.62 4.42
CA PHE A 191 3.55 -14.00 3.04
C PHE A 191 3.00 -12.99 2.03
N THR A 192 1.76 -12.53 2.23
CA THR A 192 1.13 -11.52 1.39
C THR A 192 1.91 -10.21 1.49
N GLY A 193 2.24 -9.71 2.68
CA GLY A 193 3.03 -8.50 2.84
C GLY A 193 4.44 -8.59 2.25
N LEU A 194 5.11 -9.74 2.37
CA LEU A 194 6.44 -9.92 1.77
C LEU A 194 6.38 -9.96 0.24
N LEU A 195 5.39 -10.65 -0.34
CA LEU A 195 5.23 -10.66 -1.81
C LEU A 195 4.83 -9.28 -2.33
N ALA A 196 3.89 -8.59 -1.67
CA ALA A 196 3.52 -7.23 -2.01
C ALA A 196 4.75 -6.31 -2.02
N HIS A 197 5.65 -6.45 -1.04
CA HIS A 197 6.87 -5.66 -0.98
C HIS A 197 7.85 -5.98 -2.12
N VAL A 198 8.06 -7.26 -2.43
CA VAL A 198 8.89 -7.71 -3.58
C VAL A 198 8.37 -7.14 -4.90
N ILE A 199 7.05 -7.13 -5.10
CA ILE A 199 6.43 -6.65 -6.34
C ILE A 199 6.46 -5.11 -6.41
N LEU A 200 6.19 -4.43 -5.29
CA LEU A 200 6.15 -2.97 -5.21
C LEU A 200 7.49 -2.32 -5.56
N ILE A 201 8.62 -2.93 -5.18
CA ILE A 201 9.95 -2.40 -5.49
C ILE A 201 10.49 -2.84 -6.87
N ALA A 202 9.77 -3.68 -7.62
CA ALA A 202 10.19 -4.12 -8.95
C ALA A 202 10.41 -2.96 -9.93
N PRO A 203 9.54 -1.94 -10.02
CA PRO A 203 9.79 -0.78 -10.88
C PRO A 203 11.06 -0.01 -10.49
N TRP A 204 11.35 0.11 -9.19
CA TRP A 204 12.59 0.74 -8.71
C TRP A 204 13.82 -0.03 -9.19
N TYR A 205 13.81 -1.35 -9.10
CA TYR A 205 14.91 -2.20 -9.61
C TYR A 205 15.15 -2.01 -11.12
N ILE A 206 14.08 -1.93 -11.91
CA ILE A 206 14.17 -1.67 -13.36
C ILE A 206 14.89 -0.34 -13.61
N VAL A 207 14.49 0.74 -12.94
CA VAL A 207 15.08 2.06 -13.17
C VAL A 207 16.56 2.10 -12.78
N ILE A 208 16.94 1.60 -11.60
CA ILE A 208 18.36 1.66 -11.16
C ILE A 208 19.29 0.76 -11.98
N THR A 209 18.75 -0.23 -12.69
CA THR A 209 19.52 -1.12 -13.56
C THR A 209 19.60 -0.62 -15.00
N HIS A 210 18.70 0.25 -15.46
CA HIS A 210 18.64 0.69 -16.86
C HIS A 210 18.96 2.18 -17.05
N VAL A 211 18.90 2.99 -15.99
CA VAL A 211 19.10 4.43 -16.05
C VAL A 211 20.38 4.84 -15.32
N GLN A 212 20.99 5.95 -15.74
CA GLN A 212 22.19 6.51 -15.10
C GLN A 212 21.81 7.66 -14.18
N TYR A 213 22.60 7.80 -13.11
CA TYR A 213 22.54 8.92 -12.16
C TYR A 213 23.92 9.51 -11.99
N SER A 214 24.01 10.83 -11.84
CA SER A 214 25.26 11.55 -11.73
C SER A 214 25.52 12.07 -10.33
N VAL A 215 26.77 11.92 -9.86
CA VAL A 215 27.25 12.60 -8.66
C VAL A 215 27.29 14.13 -8.86
N VAL A 216 27.63 14.61 -10.06
CA VAL A 216 27.72 16.04 -10.37
C VAL A 216 26.35 16.72 -10.24
N PHE A 217 25.31 16.07 -10.75
CA PHE A 217 23.95 16.62 -10.70
C PHE A 217 23.21 16.32 -9.39
N LEU A 218 23.81 15.54 -8.49
CA LEU A 218 23.17 15.06 -7.28
C LEU A 218 22.51 16.17 -6.44
N PRO A 219 23.16 17.32 -6.14
CA PRO A 219 22.53 18.36 -5.31
C PRO A 219 21.25 18.92 -5.93
N ILE A 220 21.27 19.18 -7.24
CA ILE A 220 20.13 19.73 -7.99
C ILE A 220 19.03 18.67 -8.13
N ALA A 221 19.40 17.43 -8.45
CA ALA A 221 18.46 16.32 -8.56
C ALA A 221 17.72 16.07 -7.24
N LEU A 222 18.42 16.10 -6.10
CA LEU A 222 17.80 15.93 -4.78
C LEU A 222 16.83 17.07 -4.46
N LEU A 223 17.23 18.32 -4.69
CA LEU A 223 16.37 19.49 -4.44
C LEU A 223 15.12 19.45 -5.32
N ALA A 224 15.28 19.23 -6.62
CA ALA A 224 14.17 19.19 -7.57
C ALA A 224 13.22 18.03 -7.25
N ASN A 225 13.74 16.82 -6.97
CA ASN A 225 12.90 15.69 -6.57
C ASN A 225 12.15 15.95 -5.26
N PHE A 226 12.76 16.64 -4.29
CA PHE A 226 12.08 17.02 -3.05
C PHE A 226 10.91 17.98 -3.32
N VAL A 227 11.12 19.00 -4.16
CA VAL A 227 10.07 19.95 -4.55
C VAL A 227 8.93 19.23 -5.29
N ILE A 228 9.26 18.33 -6.22
CA ILE A 228 8.28 17.51 -6.94
C ILE A 228 7.50 16.64 -5.94
N HIS A 229 8.18 16.00 -4.98
CA HIS A 229 7.51 15.18 -3.97
C HIS A 229 6.58 16.00 -3.08
N ALA A 230 7.02 17.17 -2.61
CA ALA A 230 6.18 18.08 -1.85
C ALA A 230 4.93 18.53 -2.64
N SER A 231 5.05 18.70 -3.96
CA SER A 231 3.90 18.98 -4.83
C SER A 231 2.96 17.79 -4.97
N PHE A 232 3.49 16.57 -5.05
CA PHE A 232 2.70 15.33 -5.09
C PHE A 232 1.91 15.11 -3.79
N MET A 233 2.51 15.41 -2.64
CA MET A 233 1.84 15.29 -1.33
C MET A 233 0.58 16.16 -1.22
N LYS A 234 0.44 17.23 -2.01
CA LYS A 234 -0.78 18.07 -2.05
C LYS A 234 -1.93 17.42 -2.82
N VAL A 235 -1.63 16.52 -3.76
CA VAL A 235 -2.63 15.84 -4.60
C VAL A 235 -2.82 14.37 -4.25
N LEU A 236 -1.97 13.83 -3.37
CA LEU A 236 -1.94 12.43 -2.96
C LEU A 236 -3.32 11.91 -2.55
N ASN A 237 -4.03 12.61 -1.67
CA ASN A 237 -5.34 12.13 -1.19
C ASN A 237 -6.37 11.97 -2.32
N ARG A 238 -6.41 12.90 -3.28
CA ARG A 238 -7.34 12.83 -4.43
C ARG A 238 -6.98 11.69 -5.36
N TRP A 239 -5.68 11.56 -5.65
CA TRP A 239 -5.14 10.47 -6.45
C TRP A 239 -5.47 9.10 -5.83
N PHE A 240 -5.19 8.95 -4.53
CA PHE A 240 -5.39 7.73 -3.77
C PHE A 240 -6.87 7.38 -3.66
N TYR A 241 -7.72 8.33 -3.29
CA TYR A 241 -9.17 8.14 -3.21
C TYR A 241 -9.73 7.53 -4.50
N ARG A 242 -9.36 8.10 -5.66
CA ARG A 242 -9.87 7.62 -6.95
C ARG A 242 -9.42 6.20 -7.24
N ASP A 243 -8.13 5.92 -7.04
CA ASP A 243 -7.56 4.60 -7.30
C ASP A 243 -8.15 3.53 -6.37
N HIS A 244 -8.30 3.88 -5.09
CA HIS A 244 -8.84 3.00 -4.07
C HIS A 244 -10.35 2.74 -4.25
N TRP A 245 -11.12 3.77 -4.64
CA TRP A 245 -12.52 3.61 -5.02
C TRP A 245 -12.67 2.60 -6.17
N LEU A 246 -11.83 2.68 -7.21
CA LEU A 246 -11.82 1.69 -8.30
C LEU A 246 -11.46 0.29 -7.81
N GLY A 247 -10.45 0.18 -6.94
CA GLY A 247 -10.03 -1.07 -6.30
C GLY A 247 -11.17 -1.79 -5.59
N HIS A 248 -12.15 -1.04 -5.09
CA HIS A 248 -13.33 -1.59 -4.40
C HIS A 248 -14.58 -1.75 -5.26
N ASN A 249 -14.70 -1.01 -6.36
CA ASN A 249 -15.94 -0.92 -7.14
C ASN A 249 -15.85 -1.55 -8.54
N SER A 250 -14.69 -2.10 -8.92
CA SER A 250 -14.50 -2.91 -10.13
C SER A 250 -14.02 -4.31 -9.73
N GLU A 251 -14.70 -5.36 -10.22
CA GLU A 251 -14.35 -6.75 -9.88
C GLU A 251 -12.94 -7.12 -10.38
N LEU A 252 -12.52 -6.65 -11.55
CA LEU A 252 -11.16 -6.90 -12.05
C LEU A 252 -10.11 -6.19 -11.18
N GLU A 253 -10.32 -4.90 -10.88
CA GLU A 253 -9.40 -4.12 -10.04
C GLU A 253 -9.31 -4.74 -8.64
N PHE A 254 -10.43 -5.19 -8.06
CA PHE A 254 -10.38 -5.90 -6.80
C PHE A 254 -9.62 -7.22 -6.93
N VAL A 255 -10.04 -8.13 -7.82
CA VAL A 255 -9.53 -9.50 -7.81
C VAL A 255 -8.06 -9.59 -8.19
N TYR A 256 -7.57 -8.75 -9.12
CA TYR A 256 -6.19 -8.78 -9.61
C TYR A 256 -5.27 -7.73 -9.00
N LEU A 257 -5.81 -6.62 -8.49
CA LEU A 257 -5.01 -5.53 -7.93
C LEU A 257 -5.18 -5.43 -6.42
N HIS A 258 -6.36 -5.04 -5.93
CA HIS A 258 -6.55 -4.56 -4.56
C HIS A 258 -6.85 -5.65 -3.52
N GLY A 259 -7.51 -6.72 -3.93
CA GLY A 259 -7.99 -7.82 -3.10
C GLY A 259 -6.93 -8.47 -2.20
N PRO A 260 -5.66 -8.67 -2.61
CA PRO A 260 -4.64 -9.25 -1.74
C PRO A 260 -4.38 -8.41 -0.48
N HIS A 261 -4.53 -7.09 -0.56
CA HIS A 261 -4.49 -6.21 0.61
C HIS A 261 -5.57 -6.60 1.62
N HIS A 262 -6.82 -6.72 1.13
CA HIS A 262 -7.97 -7.10 1.95
C HIS A 262 -7.91 -8.53 2.48
N ASP A 263 -7.15 -9.39 1.81
CA ASP A 263 -7.00 -10.78 2.23
C ASP A 263 -6.10 -10.95 3.46
N ALA A 264 -5.26 -9.95 3.77
CA ALA A 264 -4.20 -10.05 4.79
C ALA A 264 -4.28 -9.01 5.93
N ILE A 265 -5.15 -8.01 5.80
CA ILE A 265 -5.63 -7.18 6.92
C ILE A 265 -6.40 -8.06 7.94
N PRO A 266 -6.56 -7.63 9.21
CA PRO A 266 -6.18 -6.35 9.79
C PRO A 266 -4.85 -6.43 10.55
N SER A 267 -3.83 -7.06 9.95
CA SER A 267 -2.49 -7.13 10.52
C SER A 267 -1.54 -6.21 9.76
N GLY A 268 -0.71 -5.44 10.49
CA GLY A 268 0.35 -4.62 9.88
C GLY A 268 1.39 -5.42 9.08
N LEU A 269 1.35 -6.76 9.18
CA LEU A 269 2.15 -7.65 8.35
C LEU A 269 1.92 -7.45 6.84
N ILE A 270 0.72 -7.02 6.43
CA ILE A 270 0.39 -6.72 5.04
C ILE A 270 0.87 -5.35 4.55
N GLY A 271 1.10 -4.38 5.44
CA GLY A 271 1.28 -2.99 5.04
C GLY A 271 2.43 -2.83 4.06
N VAL A 272 2.10 -2.49 2.81
CA VAL A 272 3.02 -2.11 1.74
C VAL A 272 2.35 -1.03 0.86
N SER A 273 2.08 0.12 1.49
CA SER A 273 1.37 1.28 0.92
C SER A 273 -0.12 0.99 0.56
N GLY A 274 -0.79 0.16 1.38
CA GLY A 274 -2.23 -0.15 1.21
C GLY A 274 -2.60 -0.87 -0.09
N ASN A 275 -1.63 -1.61 -0.65
CA ASN A 275 -1.72 -2.19 -2.00
C ASN A 275 -1.77 -3.71 -1.97
N GLY A 276 -2.52 -4.31 -2.90
CA GLY A 276 -2.25 -5.68 -3.32
C GLY A 276 -1.07 -5.76 -4.29
N PHE A 277 -0.78 -6.96 -4.81
CA PHE A 277 0.49 -7.23 -5.50
C PHE A 277 0.69 -6.39 -6.77
N LEU A 278 -0.13 -6.65 -7.79
CA LEU A 278 -0.03 -5.95 -9.07
C LEU A 278 -0.49 -4.49 -8.95
N GLU A 279 -1.29 -4.16 -7.93
CA GLU A 279 -1.61 -2.78 -7.57
C GLU A 279 -0.35 -1.99 -7.19
N GLY A 280 0.51 -2.56 -6.34
CA GLY A 280 1.79 -1.97 -5.94
C GLY A 280 2.67 -1.70 -7.16
N PHE A 281 2.81 -2.67 -8.07
CA PHE A 281 3.52 -2.46 -9.33
C PHE A 281 2.92 -1.31 -10.16
N ALA A 282 1.60 -1.29 -10.33
CA ALA A 282 0.91 -0.26 -11.11
C ALA A 282 1.04 1.14 -10.49
N ARG A 283 0.81 1.28 -9.18
CA ARG A 283 0.94 2.55 -8.46
C ARG A 283 2.37 3.09 -8.47
N TYR A 284 3.37 2.22 -8.41
CA TYR A 284 4.77 2.62 -8.41
C TYR A 284 5.34 2.83 -9.82
N THR A 285 4.64 2.35 -10.86
CA THR A 285 5.00 2.59 -12.27
C THR A 285 4.28 3.81 -12.85
N LEU A 286 3.00 4.01 -12.51
CA LEU A 286 2.10 4.99 -13.15
C LEU A 286 1.42 5.96 -12.16
N GLY A 287 1.51 5.71 -10.86
CA GLY A 287 0.81 6.51 -9.85
C GLY A 287 1.64 7.64 -9.28
N GLY A 288 2.68 7.29 -8.54
CA GLY A 288 3.56 8.22 -7.85
C GLY A 288 4.82 8.59 -8.65
N PRO A 289 5.40 9.78 -8.43
CA PRO A 289 6.64 10.21 -9.10
C PRO A 289 7.91 9.51 -8.59
N GLY A 290 7.81 8.77 -7.47
CA GLY A 290 8.97 8.28 -6.70
C GLY A 290 9.97 7.47 -7.52
N ILE A 291 9.49 6.61 -8.42
CA ILE A 291 10.33 5.72 -9.24
C ILE A 291 11.39 6.47 -10.06
N PHE A 292 11.16 7.73 -10.42
CA PHE A 292 12.09 8.53 -11.21
C PHE A 292 13.09 9.35 -10.37
N TYR A 293 12.97 9.30 -9.06
CA TYR A 293 13.84 10.07 -8.18
C TYR A 293 15.26 9.52 -8.15
N ASN A 294 16.17 10.38 -7.69
CA ASN A 294 17.51 9.97 -7.32
C ASN A 294 17.45 8.87 -6.25
N PRO A 295 18.30 7.83 -6.30
CA PRO A 295 18.21 6.67 -5.43
C PRO A 295 18.25 6.98 -3.93
N LEU A 296 18.96 8.04 -3.52
CA LEU A 296 19.03 8.44 -2.11
C LEU A 296 17.68 8.92 -1.58
N LEU A 297 17.03 9.80 -2.33
CA LEU A 297 15.74 10.36 -1.91
C LEU A 297 14.63 9.32 -2.05
N LEU A 298 14.70 8.49 -3.09
CA LEU A 298 13.80 7.36 -3.28
C LEU A 298 13.87 6.38 -2.11
N PHE A 299 15.09 6.00 -1.69
CA PHE A 299 15.30 5.16 -0.52
C PHE A 299 14.65 5.74 0.73
N VAL A 300 14.84 7.03 1.01
CA VAL A 300 14.25 7.70 2.19
C VAL A 300 12.73 7.68 2.12
N PHE A 301 12.14 8.17 1.02
CA PHE A 301 10.69 8.28 0.92
C PHE A 301 10.00 6.92 0.89
N TYR A 302 10.50 5.94 0.15
CA TYR A 302 9.89 4.59 0.13
C TYR A 302 10.07 3.88 1.46
N SER A 303 11.21 4.04 2.15
CA SER A 303 11.37 3.42 3.47
C SER A 303 10.40 4.01 4.49
N ILE A 304 10.20 5.33 4.47
CA ILE A 304 9.22 6.00 5.32
C ILE A 304 7.80 5.57 4.95
N ASP A 305 7.45 5.56 3.66
CA ASP A 305 6.11 5.22 3.18
C ASP A 305 5.74 3.77 3.54
N VAL A 306 6.57 2.80 3.15
CA VAL A 306 6.30 1.38 3.46
C VAL A 306 6.27 1.14 4.97
N LYS A 307 7.19 1.72 5.75
CA LYS A 307 7.14 1.57 7.21
C LYS A 307 5.88 2.20 7.81
N SER A 308 5.55 3.43 7.41
CA SER A 308 4.36 4.14 7.91
C SER A 308 3.09 3.40 7.55
N ASP A 309 3.09 2.67 6.43
CA ASP A 309 1.98 1.84 6.02
C ASP A 309 1.88 0.52 6.80
N ILE A 310 3.00 -0.17 7.07
CA ILE A 310 3.05 -1.32 8.01
C ILE A 310 2.46 -0.93 9.36
N ASP A 311 2.88 0.23 9.87
CA ASP A 311 2.40 0.80 11.13
C ASP A 311 0.92 1.18 11.01
N GLY A 312 0.58 1.96 9.99
CA GLY A 312 -0.75 2.45 9.72
C GLY A 312 -1.78 1.35 9.51
N HIS A 313 -1.36 0.16 9.05
CA HIS A 313 -2.19 -1.03 8.88
C HIS A 313 -2.14 -2.02 10.06
N GLN A 314 -1.46 -1.67 11.15
CA GLN A 314 -1.49 -2.43 12.39
C GLN A 314 -2.71 -2.06 13.24
N PHE A 315 -3.79 -2.81 13.05
CA PHE A 315 -5.05 -2.55 13.73
C PHE A 315 -5.32 -3.45 14.92
N ILE A 316 -4.40 -4.37 15.24
CA ILE A 316 -4.49 -5.20 16.44
C ILE A 316 -3.76 -4.45 17.57
N PRO A 317 -4.51 -3.75 18.44
CA PRO A 317 -3.94 -3.00 19.57
C PRO A 317 -3.08 -3.87 20.49
N GLY A 318 -2.05 -3.29 21.09
CA GLY A 318 -1.16 -3.96 22.05
C GLY A 318 -0.09 -4.88 21.44
N VAL A 319 -0.14 -5.14 20.13
CA VAL A 319 0.83 -5.96 19.40
C VAL A 319 1.81 -5.07 18.63
N TYR A 320 3.07 -5.48 18.49
CA TYR A 320 4.03 -4.73 17.69
C TYR A 320 3.77 -4.88 16.18
N PRO A 321 3.87 -3.81 15.36
CA PRO A 321 4.22 -2.44 15.74
C PRO A 321 3.08 -1.70 16.46
N ARG A 322 3.38 -1.09 17.61
CA ARG A 322 2.33 -0.46 18.42
C ARG A 322 1.92 0.87 17.80
N ILE A 323 0.62 1.00 17.51
CA ILE A 323 0.04 2.27 17.11
C ILE A 323 -0.55 2.97 18.33
N PRO A 324 -0.15 4.23 18.59
CA PRO A 324 -0.72 5.01 19.68
C PRO A 324 -2.22 5.21 19.45
N LYS A 325 -3.02 5.21 20.53
CA LYS A 325 -4.47 5.41 20.45
C LYS A 325 -4.80 6.78 19.82
N GLU A 326 -3.95 7.77 20.06
CA GLU A 326 -4.05 9.12 19.50
C GLU A 326 -3.99 9.12 17.97
N PHE A 327 -3.36 8.13 17.34
CA PHE A 327 -3.38 8.00 15.88
C PHE A 327 -4.76 7.56 15.38
N GLN A 328 -5.44 6.68 16.12
CA GLN A 328 -6.80 6.23 15.80
C GLN A 328 -7.83 7.37 15.96
N ASP A 329 -7.53 8.37 16.78
CA ASP A 329 -8.38 9.57 16.97
C ASP A 329 -8.35 10.52 15.77
N ILE A 330 -7.32 10.45 14.92
CA ILE A 330 -7.10 11.38 13.79
C ILE A 330 -7.05 10.70 12.42
N ASN A 331 -6.99 9.37 12.38
CA ASN A 331 -6.99 8.61 11.14
C ASN A 331 -8.05 7.50 11.21
N GLN A 332 -8.97 7.51 10.24
CA GLN A 332 -10.02 6.51 10.09
C GLN A 332 -9.92 5.73 8.78
N HIS A 333 -8.84 5.86 8.00
CA HIS A 333 -8.66 5.10 6.76
C HIS A 333 -8.95 3.62 7.00
N SER A 334 -8.34 3.10 8.06
CA SER A 334 -8.45 1.73 8.51
C SER A 334 -9.84 1.21 8.84
N THR A 335 -10.80 2.09 9.10
CA THR A 335 -12.14 1.67 9.55
C THR A 335 -12.90 0.90 8.45
N HIS A 336 -12.56 1.12 7.18
CA HIS A 336 -13.16 0.41 6.05
C HIS A 336 -12.76 -1.08 6.04
N HIS A 337 -11.55 -1.42 6.51
CA HIS A 337 -11.08 -2.80 6.69
C HIS A 337 -11.90 -3.65 7.68
N TYR A 338 -12.78 -3.01 8.45
CA TYR A 338 -13.76 -3.70 9.29
C TYR A 338 -15.10 -3.93 8.59
N GLY A 339 -15.12 -4.11 7.27
CA GLY A 339 -16.33 -4.44 6.51
C GLY A 339 -17.20 -3.23 6.17
N ASN A 340 -16.57 -2.10 5.90
CA ASN A 340 -17.19 -0.94 5.27
C ASN A 340 -16.41 -0.60 4.00
N LEU A 341 -17.05 -0.06 2.98
CA LEU A 341 -16.33 0.38 1.77
C LEU A 341 -15.64 1.73 1.96
N THR A 342 -16.17 2.57 2.86
CA THR A 342 -15.67 3.93 3.14
C THR A 342 -14.97 4.00 4.50
N PRO A 343 -13.99 4.90 4.68
CA PRO A 343 -13.51 5.88 3.71
C PRO A 343 -12.56 5.29 2.65
N TYR A 344 -12.57 5.87 1.45
CA TYR A 344 -11.64 5.55 0.37
C TYR A 344 -10.39 6.45 0.40
N GLY A 345 -10.49 7.67 0.95
CA GLY A 345 -9.33 8.56 1.08
C GLY A 345 -8.33 8.12 2.15
N VAL A 346 -7.28 8.92 2.33
CA VAL A 346 -6.26 8.73 3.39
C VAL A 346 -6.87 8.85 4.80
N GLY A 347 -8.09 9.38 4.90
CA GLY A 347 -8.90 9.26 6.11
C GLY A 347 -8.39 10.07 7.32
N MET A 348 -7.56 11.08 7.10
CA MET A 348 -7.00 11.92 8.17
C MET A 348 -7.89 13.15 8.45
N ASN A 349 -8.06 13.49 9.73
CA ASN A 349 -8.83 14.66 10.18
C ASN A 349 -8.19 15.34 11.40
N LEU A 350 -7.41 16.39 11.14
CA LEU A 350 -6.78 17.23 12.16
C LEU A 350 -7.59 18.50 12.54
N ASP A 351 -8.74 18.73 11.90
CA ASP A 351 -9.61 19.90 12.16
C ASP A 351 -10.54 19.71 13.37
N GLN A 352 -10.47 18.54 14.02
CA GLN A 352 -11.33 18.21 15.14
C GLN A 352 -11.08 19.17 16.33
N PRO A 353 -12.13 19.81 16.89
CA PRO A 353 -11.98 20.81 17.93
C PRO A 353 -11.35 20.26 19.23
N GLN A 354 -11.57 18.98 19.52
CA GLN A 354 -11.12 18.27 20.72
C GLN A 354 -9.67 17.75 20.68
N LEU A 355 -8.92 17.95 19.58
CA LEU A 355 -7.54 17.44 19.49
C LEU A 355 -6.57 18.27 20.34
N SER A 356 -5.63 17.57 20.99
CA SER A 356 -4.57 18.21 21.77
C SER A 356 -3.61 19.02 20.88
N GLU A 357 -3.04 20.07 21.46
CA GLU A 357 -2.06 20.92 20.77
C GLU A 357 -0.80 20.15 20.38
N GLU A 358 -0.36 19.21 21.22
CA GLU A 358 0.76 18.32 20.94
C GLU A 358 0.56 17.52 19.65
N LEU A 359 -0.64 16.95 19.47
CA LEU A 359 -0.95 16.13 18.30
C LEU A 359 -0.99 16.99 17.03
N ARG A 360 -1.57 18.20 17.10
CA ARG A 360 -1.54 19.16 15.99
C ARG A 360 -0.11 19.56 15.63
N ARG A 361 0.74 19.81 16.63
CA ARG A 361 2.16 20.14 16.41
C ARG A 361 2.93 18.98 15.77
N LYS A 362 2.64 17.74 16.17
CA LYS A 362 3.28 16.54 15.62
C LYS A 362 3.06 16.41 14.11
N TYR A 363 1.86 16.71 13.61
CA TYR A 363 1.51 16.52 12.19
C TYR A 363 1.50 17.81 11.35
N ARG A 364 1.99 18.94 11.90
CA ARG A 364 2.00 20.25 11.23
C ARG A 364 2.76 20.30 9.90
N PHE A 365 3.68 19.35 9.67
CA PHE A 365 4.51 19.30 8.47
C PHE A 365 3.77 18.71 7.27
N LEU A 366 2.64 18.03 7.48
CA LEU A 366 1.80 17.53 6.41
C LEU A 366 1.15 18.72 5.66
N PRO A 367 0.98 18.66 4.33
CA PRO A 367 0.19 19.65 3.61
C PRO A 367 -1.26 19.69 4.12
N ARG A 368 -1.92 20.85 4.03
CA ARG A 368 -3.31 21.03 4.50
C ARG A 368 -4.27 20.03 3.85
N GLU A 369 -4.04 19.70 2.58
CA GLU A 369 -4.82 18.73 1.81
C GLU A 369 -4.77 17.32 2.42
N MET A 370 -3.66 16.96 3.08
CA MET A 370 -3.49 15.71 3.80
C MET A 370 -4.02 15.79 5.23
N GLN A 371 -3.85 16.93 5.91
CA GLN A 371 -4.35 17.14 7.27
C GLN A 371 -5.88 17.00 7.36
N HIS A 372 -6.60 17.30 6.27
CA HIS A 372 -8.06 17.26 6.17
C HIS A 372 -8.55 16.33 5.06
N ALA A 373 -7.81 15.24 4.84
CA ALA A 373 -8.07 14.28 3.78
C ALA A 373 -9.51 13.73 3.78
N ILE A 374 -10.15 13.62 4.95
CA ILE A 374 -11.51 13.08 5.06
C ILE A 374 -12.58 13.92 4.34
N LYS A 375 -12.35 15.23 4.15
CA LYS A 375 -13.36 16.11 3.52
C LYS A 375 -13.75 15.62 2.13
N LEU A 376 -12.86 14.92 1.44
CA LEU A 376 -13.14 14.33 0.13
C LEU A 376 -14.18 13.20 0.24
N ASP A 377 -14.03 12.29 1.20
CA ASP A 377 -15.00 11.23 1.49
C ASP A 377 -16.35 11.79 1.96
N GLU A 378 -16.34 12.86 2.77
CA GLU A 378 -17.56 13.54 3.23
C GLU A 378 -18.33 14.16 2.05
N GLN A 379 -17.61 14.78 1.10
CA GLN A 379 -18.21 15.42 -0.08
C GLN A 379 -18.72 14.40 -1.11
N LEU A 380 -17.98 13.31 -1.32
CA LEU A 380 -18.26 12.38 -2.41
C LEU A 380 -19.21 11.23 -2.02
N ASP A 381 -19.11 10.73 -0.78
CA ASP A 381 -19.89 9.57 -0.32
C ASP A 381 -20.77 9.88 0.90
N GLY A 382 -20.78 11.14 1.39
CA GLY A 382 -21.50 11.51 2.60
C GLY A 382 -20.95 10.83 3.85
N PHE A 383 -19.66 10.49 3.85
CA PHE A 383 -18.99 9.89 5.01
C PHE A 383 -19.20 10.74 6.27
N LYS A 384 -19.30 10.09 7.43
CA LYS A 384 -19.42 10.76 8.72
C LYS A 384 -18.29 10.31 9.64
N TRP A 385 -17.51 11.27 10.14
CA TRP A 385 -16.38 10.99 11.04
C TRP A 385 -16.81 10.26 12.32
N ASP A 386 -17.80 10.80 13.03
CA ASP A 386 -18.23 10.23 14.30
C ASP A 386 -19.51 9.40 14.14
N THR A 387 -19.37 8.08 14.29
CA THR A 387 -20.46 7.11 14.19
C THR A 387 -20.43 6.15 15.38
N PRO A 388 -21.57 5.52 15.76
CA PRO A 388 -21.58 4.50 16.81
C PRO A 388 -20.58 3.36 16.58
N ARG A 389 -20.32 3.02 15.31
CA ARG A 389 -19.35 1.99 14.92
C ARG A 389 -17.92 2.44 15.21
N TYR A 390 -17.57 3.68 14.86
CA TYR A 390 -16.25 4.24 15.15
C TYR A 390 -16.01 4.33 16.66
N ARG A 391 -16.98 4.82 17.44
CA ARG A 391 -16.88 4.86 18.92
C ARG A 391 -16.63 3.47 19.50
N ARG A 392 -17.38 2.46 19.05
CA ARG A 392 -17.17 1.07 19.45
C ARG A 392 -15.79 0.54 19.07
N PHE A 393 -15.26 0.92 17.90
CA PHE A 393 -13.89 0.57 17.52
C PHE A 393 -12.87 1.18 18.47
N VAL A 394 -12.99 2.47 18.81
CA VAL A 394 -12.10 3.15 19.76
C VAL A 394 -12.16 2.52 21.15
N GLU A 395 -13.37 2.22 21.66
CA GLU A 395 -13.56 1.52 22.94
C GLU A 395 -12.87 0.15 22.95
N LEU A 396 -13.06 -0.64 21.89
CA LEU A 396 -12.42 -1.94 21.73
C LEU A 396 -10.90 -1.79 21.64
N TYR A 397 -10.42 -0.79 20.91
CA TYR A 397 -8.99 -0.50 20.77
C TYR A 397 -8.37 -0.21 22.13
N THR A 398 -8.96 0.71 22.90
CA THR A 398 -8.49 1.07 24.24
C THR A 398 -8.43 -0.14 25.17
N LYS A 399 -9.48 -0.96 25.21
CA LYS A 399 -9.50 -2.19 26.03
C LYS A 399 -8.30 -3.10 25.72
N TYR A 400 -8.06 -3.38 24.44
CA TYR A 400 -7.03 -4.32 24.03
C TYR A 400 -5.61 -3.73 24.04
N VAL A 401 -5.44 -2.40 24.06
CA VAL A 401 -4.14 -1.82 24.38
C VAL A 401 -3.74 -2.19 25.81
N THR A 402 -4.64 -1.97 26.77
CA THR A 402 -4.41 -2.30 28.19
C THR A 402 -4.18 -3.79 28.42
N ASP A 403 -5.03 -4.65 27.83
CA ASP A 403 -4.88 -6.10 27.94
C ASP A 403 -3.56 -6.59 27.32
N GLY A 404 -3.16 -5.99 26.19
CA GLY A 404 -1.94 -6.34 25.47
C GLY A 404 -0.66 -5.97 26.23
N ASP A 405 -0.67 -4.86 26.96
CA ASP A 405 0.45 -4.50 27.83
C ASP A 405 0.57 -5.49 29.00
N ALA A 406 -0.53 -5.85 29.65
CA ALA A 406 -0.54 -6.84 30.72
C ALA A 406 -0.12 -8.25 30.28
N ALA A 407 -0.39 -8.63 29.03
CA ALA A 407 0.01 -9.93 28.46
C ALA A 407 1.52 -10.04 28.16
N ARG A 408 2.25 -8.92 28.13
CA ARG A 408 3.68 -8.86 27.81
C ARG A 408 4.56 -8.88 29.06
N ASP A 409 4.00 -8.47 30.19
CA ASP A 409 4.65 -8.51 31.50
C ASP A 409 4.62 -9.91 32.15
N LYS A 410 4.10 -10.91 31.42
CA LYS A 410 4.06 -12.33 31.77
C LYS A 410 4.87 -13.13 30.77
#